data_AF-E9MW97-F1
#
_entry.id   AF-E9MW97-F1
#
_cell.length_a   1.000
_cell.length_b   1.000
_cell.length_c   1.000
_cell.angle_alpha   90.00
_cell.angle_beta   90.00
_cell.angle_gamma   90.00
#
_symmetry.space_group_name_H-M   'P 1'
#
loop_
_entity.id
_entity.type
_entity.pdbx_description
1 polymer ?
#
loop_
_entity_poly.entity_id
_entity_poly.type
_entity_poly.pdbx_seq_one_letter_code
_entity_poly.pdbx_strand_id
1 'polypeptide(L)'
;TSVHWHGVYLPNGMDGVGGLTQKAIKPGETFKYEWTFRQHGTFMYHSHHDEMTQMALGLMGMIVVHPRNPSAGYRVDRDFAIMLSEWLIKPGALRPDPNAMADFNVLTMNAKAFPGTAPLVCKTGDRIRIRFGNLSAMDHHPIHLHGHFFKVVATDGGQLPVSAQWRESTVLVPVGSTRDVELIAVRPGDWPLHCHLL
;
A
#
# COMPACT_ATOMS: atom_id res chain seq x y z
N THR A 1 -10.46 7.04 18.22
CA THR A 1 -9.61 6.47 17.14
C THR A 1 -8.77 5.34 17.70
N SER A 2 -8.07 4.60 16.87
CA SER A 2 -7.02 3.63 17.22
C SER A 2 -6.13 3.43 16.00
N VAL A 3 -5.01 2.73 16.12
CA VAL A 3 -4.15 2.39 14.97
C VAL A 3 -3.89 0.89 14.97
N HIS A 4 -4.33 0.20 13.93
CA HIS A 4 -3.97 -1.18 13.65
C HIS A 4 -2.76 -1.26 12.72
N TRP A 5 -1.87 -2.19 13.00
CA TRP A 5 -0.61 -2.39 12.30
C TRP A 5 -0.70 -3.62 11.40
N HIS A 6 -1.33 -3.43 10.25
CA HIS A 6 -1.69 -4.48 9.32
C HIS A 6 -0.47 -5.30 8.84
N GLY A 7 -0.49 -6.60 9.14
CA GLY A 7 0.56 -7.55 8.75
C GLY A 7 1.79 -7.57 9.65
N VAL A 8 1.76 -6.88 10.80
CA VAL A 8 2.89 -6.78 11.74
C VAL A 8 2.74 -7.77 12.90
N TYR A 9 3.83 -8.47 13.28
CA TYR A 9 3.83 -9.30 14.49
C TYR A 9 4.07 -8.43 15.71
N LEU A 10 3.07 -8.38 16.59
CA LEU A 10 3.08 -7.54 17.79
C LEU A 10 2.38 -8.24 18.96
N PRO A 11 2.63 -7.80 20.21
CA PRO A 11 1.84 -8.25 21.36
C PRO A 11 0.36 -7.88 21.20
N ASN A 12 -0.55 -8.76 21.61
CA ASN A 12 -1.99 -8.58 21.41
C ASN A 12 -2.51 -7.20 21.86
N GLY A 13 -2.07 -6.68 23.01
CA GLY A 13 -2.48 -5.35 23.51
C GLY A 13 -1.98 -4.13 22.70
N MET A 14 -1.18 -4.35 21.65
CA MET A 14 -0.66 -3.31 20.75
C MET A 14 -1.33 -3.35 19.37
N ASP A 15 -2.34 -4.21 19.18
CA ASP A 15 -2.92 -4.50 17.87
C ASP A 15 -3.89 -3.44 17.35
N GLY A 16 -4.42 -2.57 18.21
CA GLY A 16 -5.19 -1.41 17.73
C GLY A 16 -6.68 -1.61 17.50
N VAL A 17 -7.23 -2.81 17.73
CA VAL A 17 -8.65 -3.11 17.53
C VAL A 17 -9.47 -2.59 18.72
N GLY A 18 -10.18 -1.48 18.49
CA GLY A 18 -10.96 -0.81 19.54
C GLY A 18 -12.09 -1.68 20.07
N GLY A 19 -12.10 -1.92 21.39
CA GLY A 19 -13.08 -2.78 22.06
C GLY A 19 -12.68 -4.25 22.16
N LEU A 20 -11.61 -4.68 21.47
CA LEU A 20 -11.10 -6.05 21.53
C LEU A 20 -9.72 -6.12 22.18
N THR A 21 -8.71 -5.53 21.52
CA THR A 21 -7.31 -5.58 21.98
C THR A 21 -6.92 -4.38 22.82
N GLN A 22 -7.66 -3.27 22.69
CA GLN A 22 -7.51 -2.09 23.53
C GLN A 22 -8.80 -1.26 23.59
N LYS A 23 -8.86 -0.28 24.49
CA LYS A 23 -9.87 0.80 24.43
C LYS A 23 -9.55 1.75 23.27
N ALA A 24 -10.59 2.31 22.66
CA ALA A 24 -10.42 3.39 21.70
C ALA A 24 -9.79 4.62 22.37
N ILE A 25 -8.89 5.28 21.66
CA ILE A 25 -8.26 6.55 22.05
C ILE A 25 -9.32 7.64 21.91
N LYS A 26 -9.74 8.24 23.02
CA LYS A 26 -10.78 9.28 23.01
C LYS A 26 -10.20 10.64 22.55
N PRO A 27 -11.05 11.61 22.18
CA PRO A 27 -10.60 12.97 21.92
C PRO A 27 -9.78 13.53 23.10
N GLY A 28 -8.60 14.06 22.81
CA GLY A 28 -7.68 14.62 23.81
C GLY A 28 -6.81 13.59 24.56
N GLU A 29 -7.03 12.29 24.34
CA GLU A 29 -6.21 11.25 24.97
C GLU A 29 -5.01 10.86 24.11
N THR A 30 -4.03 10.21 24.74
CA THR A 30 -2.83 9.66 24.09
C THR A 30 -2.69 8.19 24.45
N PHE A 31 -2.28 7.39 23.47
CA PHE A 31 -1.92 5.99 23.66
C PHE A 31 -0.55 5.73 23.04
N LYS A 32 0.29 4.95 23.72
CA LYS A 32 1.61 4.56 23.22
C LYS A 32 1.58 3.12 22.76
N TYR A 33 1.79 2.92 21.46
CA TYR A 33 2.10 1.60 20.90
C TYR A 33 3.60 1.34 21.02
N GLU A 34 4.00 0.21 21.59
CA GLU A 34 5.42 -0.13 21.77
C GLU A 34 5.65 -1.62 21.50
N TRP A 35 6.47 -1.91 20.49
CA TRP A 35 6.91 -3.25 20.15
C TRP A 35 8.21 -3.19 19.34
N THR A 36 8.83 -4.34 19.15
CA THR A 36 10.02 -4.50 18.29
C THR A 36 9.62 -5.21 17.01
N PHE A 37 9.91 -4.62 15.85
CA PHE A 37 9.74 -5.31 14.57
C PHE A 37 10.63 -6.55 14.49
N ARG A 38 10.01 -7.71 14.23
CA ARG A 38 10.68 -9.00 14.05
C ARG A 38 10.72 -9.44 12.59
N GLN A 39 9.76 -9.00 11.78
CA GLN A 39 9.75 -9.20 10.33
C GLN A 39 10.18 -7.95 9.55
N HIS A 40 10.52 -8.16 8.29
CA HIS A 40 10.79 -7.13 7.29
C HIS A 40 9.85 -7.33 6.09
N GLY A 41 9.59 -6.28 5.32
CA GLY A 41 8.63 -6.32 4.22
C GLY A 41 7.86 -5.01 4.05
N THR A 42 6.77 -5.11 3.29
CA THR A 42 5.81 -4.03 3.04
C THR A 42 4.55 -4.30 3.85
N PHE A 43 4.24 -3.40 4.78
CA PHE A 43 3.09 -3.45 5.67
C PHE A 43 2.26 -2.18 5.53
N MET A 44 1.11 -2.16 6.20
CA MET A 44 0.22 -1.00 6.23
C MET A 44 -0.16 -0.71 7.68
N TYR A 45 -0.71 0.47 7.90
CA TYR A 45 -1.41 0.81 9.13
C TYR A 45 -2.67 1.59 8.78
N HIS A 46 -3.70 1.45 9.60
CA HIS A 46 -4.94 2.19 9.42
C HIS A 46 -5.70 2.30 10.74
N SER A 47 -6.69 3.20 10.78
CA SER A 47 -7.61 3.21 11.91
C SER A 47 -8.39 1.91 11.99
N HIS A 48 -8.63 1.44 13.22
CA HIS A 48 -9.49 0.29 13.49
C HIS A 48 -10.57 0.65 14.52
N HIS A 49 -11.03 1.90 14.46
CA HIS A 49 -12.16 2.43 15.22
C HIS A 49 -12.98 3.34 14.30
N ASP A 50 -14.27 3.04 14.15
CA ASP A 50 -15.11 3.68 13.11
C ASP A 50 -14.39 3.64 11.75
N GLU A 51 -13.94 2.43 11.42
CA GLU A 51 -12.98 2.14 10.35
C GLU A 51 -13.43 2.70 9.02
N MET A 52 -14.70 2.43 8.65
CA MET A 52 -15.29 2.93 7.40
C MET A 52 -15.14 4.45 7.28
N THR A 53 -15.47 5.19 8.33
CA THR A 53 -15.37 6.65 8.32
C THR A 53 -13.92 7.12 8.33
N GLN A 54 -13.10 6.57 9.21
CA GLN A 54 -11.74 7.07 9.43
C GLN A 54 -10.82 6.75 8.26
N MET A 55 -10.95 5.58 7.64
CA MET A 55 -10.22 5.23 6.43
C MET A 55 -10.72 6.01 5.22
N ALA A 56 -12.03 6.20 5.06
CA ALA A 56 -12.60 7.05 4.01
C ALA A 56 -12.26 8.55 4.16
N LEU A 57 -11.66 8.95 5.29
CA LEU A 57 -11.08 10.28 5.51
C LEU A 57 -9.55 10.27 5.52
N GLY A 58 -8.93 9.15 5.17
CA GLY A 58 -7.49 9.04 4.92
C GLY A 58 -6.63 8.62 6.11
N LEU A 59 -7.20 8.07 7.19
CA LEU A 59 -6.41 7.53 8.31
C LEU A 59 -5.83 6.15 7.98
N MET A 60 -4.87 6.14 7.05
CA MET A 60 -4.15 4.96 6.57
C MET A 60 -2.76 5.32 6.03
N GLY A 61 -1.86 4.35 5.99
CA GLY A 61 -0.53 4.53 5.41
C GLY A 61 0.26 3.23 5.30
N MET A 62 1.45 3.32 4.70
CA MET A 62 2.35 2.17 4.52
C MET A 62 3.51 2.21 5.52
N ILE A 63 4.02 1.03 5.87
CA ILE A 63 5.25 0.85 6.64
C ILE A 63 6.16 -0.06 5.82
N VAL A 64 7.36 0.42 5.50
CA VAL A 64 8.39 -0.40 4.87
C VAL A 64 9.47 -0.69 5.89
N VAL A 65 9.70 -1.97 6.17
CA VAL A 65 10.75 -2.41 7.08
C VAL A 65 11.79 -3.15 6.26
N HIS A 66 13.01 -2.61 6.21
CA HIS A 66 14.11 -3.25 5.52
C HIS A 66 14.76 -4.34 6.38
N PRO A 67 15.23 -5.46 5.78
CA PRO A 67 15.96 -6.48 6.49
C PRO A 67 17.26 -5.91 7.06
N ARG A 68 17.57 -6.26 8.31
CA ARG A 68 18.83 -5.87 8.96
C ARG A 68 20.05 -6.40 8.20
N ASN A 69 19.97 -7.64 7.71
CA ASN A 69 21.02 -8.32 6.96
C ASN A 69 20.45 -8.73 5.58
N PRO A 70 20.42 -7.82 4.58
CA PRO A 70 19.88 -8.12 3.27
C PRO A 70 20.71 -9.19 2.55
N SER A 71 20.05 -10.15 1.89
CA SER A 71 20.71 -11.12 1.01
C SER A 71 21.33 -10.42 -0.20
N ALA A 72 22.30 -11.09 -0.84
CA ALA A 72 22.87 -10.63 -2.10
C ALA A 72 21.74 -10.45 -3.14
N GLY A 73 21.65 -9.25 -3.72
CA GLY A 73 20.58 -8.93 -4.65
C GLY A 73 19.23 -8.56 -4.01
N TYR A 74 19.14 -8.31 -2.69
CA TYR A 74 17.93 -7.68 -2.12
C TYR A 74 17.85 -6.17 -2.43
N ARG A 75 19.00 -5.49 -2.50
CA ARG A 75 19.05 -4.04 -2.74
C ARG A 75 18.66 -3.71 -4.18
N VAL A 76 18.02 -2.55 -4.31
CA VAL A 76 17.57 -1.94 -5.56
C VAL A 76 18.07 -0.49 -5.60
N ASP A 77 18.17 0.09 -6.78
CA ASP A 77 18.63 1.47 -6.98
C ASP A 77 17.51 2.49 -6.67
N ARG A 78 16.25 2.11 -6.94
CA ARG A 78 15.06 2.88 -6.61
C ARG A 78 14.00 2.00 -5.92
N ASP A 79 13.45 2.47 -4.81
CA ASP A 79 12.38 1.81 -4.07
C ASP A 79 11.22 2.79 -3.89
N PHE A 80 10.08 2.50 -4.52
CA PHE A 80 8.88 3.35 -4.52
C PHE A 80 7.76 2.68 -3.71
N ALA A 81 7.00 3.47 -2.95
CA ALA A 81 5.82 3.01 -2.23
C ALA A 81 4.57 3.74 -2.74
N ILE A 82 3.55 2.97 -3.09
CA ILE A 82 2.28 3.43 -3.63
C ILE A 82 1.14 2.80 -2.83
N MET A 83 0.43 3.63 -2.08
CA MET A 83 -0.84 3.27 -1.47
C MET A 83 -1.96 3.52 -2.47
N LEU A 84 -2.75 2.48 -2.73
CA LEU A 84 -3.95 2.51 -3.56
C LEU A 84 -5.17 2.73 -2.65
N SER A 85 -6.02 3.66 -3.05
CA SER A 85 -7.26 3.99 -2.33
C SER A 85 -8.30 4.54 -3.29
N GLU A 86 -9.55 4.41 -2.91
CA GLU A 86 -10.71 4.86 -3.66
C GLU A 86 -11.66 5.69 -2.80
N TRP A 87 -12.41 6.55 -3.45
CA TRP A 87 -13.28 7.51 -2.79
C TRP A 87 -14.56 7.70 -3.60
N LEU A 88 -15.68 7.85 -2.90
CA LEU A 88 -16.90 8.39 -3.49
C LEU A 88 -16.98 9.88 -3.11
N ILE A 89 -16.79 10.76 -4.09
CA ILE A 89 -16.87 12.21 -3.91
C ILE A 89 -18.00 12.75 -4.79
N LYS A 90 -19.08 13.20 -4.14
CA LYS A 90 -20.19 13.85 -4.83
C LYS A 90 -19.78 15.26 -5.29
N PRO A 91 -20.22 15.74 -6.46
CA PRO A 91 -19.95 17.11 -6.89
C PRO A 91 -20.32 18.14 -5.83
N GLY A 92 -19.40 19.05 -5.52
CA GLY A 92 -19.57 20.07 -4.48
C GLY A 92 -19.32 19.59 -3.04
N ALA A 93 -19.00 18.32 -2.82
CA ALA A 93 -18.67 17.80 -1.49
C ALA A 93 -17.27 18.25 -1.06
N LEU A 94 -17.12 18.57 0.23
CA LEU A 94 -15.84 18.91 0.87
C LEU A 94 -15.05 17.67 1.31
N ARG A 95 -15.69 16.50 1.38
CA ARG A 95 -15.11 15.24 1.84
C ARG A 95 -15.74 14.04 1.13
N PRO A 96 -15.06 12.89 1.07
CA PRO A 96 -15.64 11.64 0.61
C PRO A 96 -16.86 11.20 1.43
N ASP A 97 -17.74 10.41 0.83
CA ASP A 97 -18.86 9.74 1.50
C ASP A 97 -18.37 8.45 2.20
N PRO A 98 -18.29 8.43 3.55
CA PRO A 98 -17.78 7.27 4.28
C PRO A 98 -18.72 6.07 4.30
N ASN A 99 -19.99 6.27 3.92
CA ASN A 99 -21.01 5.22 3.90
C ASN A 99 -21.13 4.57 2.51
N ALA A 100 -20.30 4.98 1.55
CA ALA A 100 -20.27 4.39 0.22
C ALA A 100 -19.76 2.95 0.28
N MET A 101 -20.58 2.00 -0.17
CA MET A 101 -20.23 0.57 -0.23
C MET A 101 -19.97 0.09 -1.67
N ALA A 102 -20.16 0.96 -2.66
CA ALA A 102 -20.01 0.71 -4.09
C ALA A 102 -19.89 2.04 -4.85
N ASP A 103 -19.69 1.96 -6.17
CA ASP A 103 -19.69 3.08 -7.11
C ASP A 103 -18.64 4.18 -6.82
N PHE A 104 -17.48 3.78 -6.31
CA PHE A 104 -16.36 4.71 -6.08
C PHE A 104 -15.95 5.39 -7.39
N ASN A 105 -15.85 6.72 -7.36
CA ASN A 105 -15.69 7.54 -8.57
C ASN A 105 -14.34 8.25 -8.65
N VAL A 106 -13.51 8.15 -7.62
CA VAL A 106 -12.15 8.70 -7.60
C VAL A 106 -11.19 7.65 -7.11
N LEU A 107 -10.25 7.24 -7.97
CA LEU A 107 -9.15 6.34 -7.62
C LEU A 107 -7.87 7.14 -7.44
N THR A 108 -7.07 6.78 -6.45
CA THR A 108 -5.85 7.53 -6.12
C THR A 108 -4.66 6.64 -5.84
N MET A 109 -3.49 7.16 -6.21
CA MET A 109 -2.19 6.67 -5.78
C MET A 109 -1.61 7.69 -4.81
N ASN A 110 -1.31 7.29 -3.57
CA ASN A 110 -0.84 8.18 -2.51
C ASN A 110 -1.75 9.40 -2.31
N ALA A 111 -3.07 9.18 -2.27
CA ALA A 111 -4.12 10.20 -2.11
C ALA A 111 -4.16 11.28 -3.22
N LYS A 112 -3.56 11.02 -4.38
CA LYS A 112 -3.65 11.87 -5.58
C LYS A 112 -4.26 11.10 -6.75
N ALA A 113 -5.20 11.74 -7.44
CA ALA A 113 -5.68 11.31 -8.75
C ALA A 113 -4.86 12.00 -9.85
N PHE A 114 -4.63 11.34 -10.98
CA PHE A 114 -4.04 11.98 -12.15
C PHE A 114 -4.89 13.20 -12.58
N PRO A 115 -4.29 14.33 -13.00
CA PRO A 115 -2.87 14.60 -13.24
C PRO A 115 -2.06 15.04 -12.01
N GLY A 116 -2.61 14.95 -10.79
CA GLY A 116 -1.95 15.39 -9.56
C GLY A 116 -0.89 14.44 -8.98
N THR A 117 -0.67 13.29 -9.62
CA THR A 117 0.35 12.29 -9.22
C THR A 117 1.74 12.68 -9.71
N ALA A 118 2.77 12.42 -8.92
CA ALA A 118 4.16 12.61 -9.33
C ALA A 118 4.68 11.45 -10.20
N PRO A 119 5.61 11.70 -11.14
CA PRO A 119 6.25 10.62 -11.91
C PRO A 119 7.23 9.81 -11.05
N LEU A 120 7.41 8.53 -11.40
CA LEU A 120 8.42 7.65 -10.80
C LEU A 120 9.73 7.72 -11.58
N VAL A 121 10.64 8.60 -11.16
CA VAL A 121 11.86 8.92 -11.95
C VAL A 121 13.01 7.95 -11.64
N CYS A 122 13.52 7.30 -12.69
CA CYS A 122 14.66 6.37 -12.64
C CYS A 122 15.61 6.58 -13.83
N LYS A 123 16.82 6.03 -13.75
CA LYS A 123 17.78 5.98 -14.86
C LYS A 123 17.67 4.66 -15.59
N THR A 124 18.03 4.66 -16.87
CA THR A 124 18.24 3.41 -17.61
C THR A 124 19.33 2.59 -16.94
N GLY A 125 19.05 1.32 -16.68
CA GLY A 125 19.90 0.40 -15.93
C GLY A 125 19.55 0.26 -14.45
N ASP A 126 18.76 1.17 -13.87
CA ASP A 126 18.35 1.07 -12.46
C ASP A 126 17.54 -0.22 -12.25
N ARG A 127 17.85 -0.94 -11.17
CA ARG A 127 16.95 -1.91 -10.58
C ARG A 127 15.93 -1.17 -9.72
N ILE A 128 14.66 -1.41 -10.00
CA ILE A 128 13.55 -0.70 -9.37
C ILE A 128 12.70 -1.70 -8.61
N ARG A 129 12.29 -1.33 -7.40
CA ARG A 129 11.19 -1.95 -6.67
C ARG A 129 10.03 -0.96 -6.57
N ILE A 130 8.83 -1.44 -6.84
CA ILE A 130 7.59 -0.71 -6.59
C ILE A 130 6.75 -1.54 -5.63
N ARG A 131 6.36 -0.94 -4.50
CA ARG A 131 5.58 -1.55 -3.43
C ARG A 131 4.18 -0.99 -3.49
N PHE A 132 3.21 -1.86 -3.66
CA PHE A 132 1.80 -1.52 -3.62
C PHE A 132 1.21 -1.98 -2.30
N GLY A 133 0.44 -1.10 -1.66
CA GLY A 133 -0.53 -1.47 -0.62
C GLY A 133 -1.91 -1.04 -1.08
N ASN A 134 -2.93 -1.85 -0.85
CA ASN A 134 -4.30 -1.49 -1.21
C ASN A 134 -5.20 -1.51 0.03
N LEU A 135 -5.65 -0.33 0.43
CA LEU A 135 -6.67 -0.11 1.47
C LEU A 135 -7.89 0.60 0.89
N SER A 136 -8.18 0.37 -0.39
CA SER A 136 -9.48 0.67 -0.98
C SER A 136 -10.58 -0.09 -0.23
N ALA A 137 -11.80 0.45 -0.24
CA ALA A 137 -12.89 -0.11 0.53
C ALA A 137 -13.36 -1.46 -0.04
N MET A 138 -13.43 -1.58 -1.37
CA MET A 138 -14.00 -2.74 -2.06
C MET A 138 -13.15 -3.21 -3.25
N ASP A 139 -12.54 -2.30 -4.01
CA ASP A 139 -11.97 -2.71 -5.30
C ASP A 139 -10.52 -3.21 -5.23
N HIS A 140 -10.29 -4.30 -5.97
CA HIS A 140 -8.95 -4.80 -6.27
C HIS A 140 -8.38 -4.07 -7.48
N HIS A 141 -7.13 -3.62 -7.39
CA HIS A 141 -6.53 -2.78 -8.42
C HIS A 141 -5.55 -3.60 -9.29
N PRO A 142 -5.86 -3.86 -10.57
CA PRO A 142 -4.90 -4.40 -11.53
C PRO A 142 -3.96 -3.28 -12.00
N ILE A 143 -2.75 -3.22 -11.46
CA ILE A 143 -1.77 -2.19 -11.82
C ILE A 143 -0.92 -2.66 -13.01
N HIS A 144 -0.99 -1.94 -14.13
CA HIS A 144 -0.29 -2.22 -15.37
C HIS A 144 0.86 -1.23 -15.59
N LEU A 145 2.04 -1.75 -15.96
CA LEU A 145 3.21 -0.96 -16.34
C LEU A 145 3.51 -1.14 -17.83
N HIS A 146 3.49 -0.03 -18.56
CA HIS A 146 3.86 -0.02 -19.97
C HIS A 146 5.36 -0.20 -20.16
N GLY A 147 5.71 -0.73 -21.34
CA GLY A 147 7.10 -0.77 -21.79
C GLY A 147 8.01 -1.65 -20.94
N HIS A 148 7.56 -2.37 -19.91
CA HIS A 148 8.40 -3.22 -19.08
C HIS A 148 7.63 -4.46 -18.63
N PHE A 149 8.36 -5.55 -18.40
CA PHE A 149 7.87 -6.65 -17.57
C PHE A 149 8.56 -6.57 -16.23
N PHE A 150 7.86 -6.98 -15.18
CA PHE A 150 8.39 -7.03 -13.82
C PHE A 150 8.17 -8.41 -13.22
N LYS A 151 8.93 -8.73 -12.18
CA LYS A 151 8.69 -9.90 -11.35
C LYS A 151 7.92 -9.51 -10.11
N VAL A 152 6.94 -10.31 -9.70
CA VAL A 152 6.37 -10.22 -8.36
C VAL A 152 7.35 -10.90 -7.40
N VAL A 153 7.86 -10.14 -6.43
CA VAL A 153 8.93 -10.59 -5.53
C VAL A 153 8.48 -10.72 -4.07
N ALA A 154 7.37 -10.09 -3.69
CA ALA A 154 6.79 -10.23 -2.37
C ALA A 154 5.25 -10.10 -2.41
N THR A 155 4.61 -10.70 -1.42
CA THR A 155 3.18 -10.58 -1.13
C THR A 155 2.99 -10.03 0.28
N ASP A 156 1.75 -9.95 0.76
CA ASP A 156 1.41 -9.65 2.16
C ASP A 156 2.05 -10.63 3.16
N GLY A 157 2.31 -11.88 2.73
CA GLY A 157 3.09 -12.86 3.48
C GLY A 157 4.61 -12.60 3.52
N GLY A 158 5.10 -11.55 2.87
CA GLY A 158 6.52 -11.20 2.79
C GLY A 158 7.19 -11.66 1.48
N GLN A 159 8.53 -11.68 1.50
CA GLN A 159 9.34 -11.96 0.32
C GLN A 159 9.17 -13.41 -0.16
N LEU A 160 8.95 -13.57 -1.46
CA LEU A 160 8.84 -14.88 -2.10
C LEU A 160 10.23 -15.48 -2.36
N PRO A 161 10.42 -16.80 -2.16
CA PRO A 161 11.63 -17.46 -2.62
C PRO A 161 11.75 -17.31 -4.14
N VAL A 162 12.98 -17.23 -4.66
CA VAL A 162 13.23 -16.93 -6.08
C VAL A 162 12.49 -17.89 -7.02
N SER A 163 12.37 -19.16 -6.64
CA SER A 163 11.65 -20.19 -7.39
C SER A 163 10.13 -19.99 -7.46
N ALA A 164 9.56 -19.19 -6.57
CA ALA A 164 8.12 -18.87 -6.52
C ALA A 164 7.82 -17.46 -7.07
N GLN A 165 8.82 -16.71 -7.53
CA GLN A 165 8.61 -15.42 -8.19
C GLN A 165 8.15 -15.66 -9.63
N TRP A 166 7.16 -14.90 -10.08
CA TRP A 166 6.64 -14.97 -11.45
C TRP A 166 6.71 -13.60 -12.13
N ARG A 167 6.61 -13.60 -13.47
CA ARG A 167 6.76 -12.40 -14.31
C ARG A 167 5.42 -11.97 -14.87
N GLU A 168 5.15 -10.67 -14.83
CA GLU A 168 3.91 -10.05 -15.30
C GLU A 168 4.17 -8.71 -16.00
N SER A 169 3.12 -8.20 -16.65
CA SER A 169 3.00 -6.77 -17.02
C SER A 169 1.90 -6.05 -16.24
N THR A 170 0.99 -6.81 -15.62
CA THR A 170 -0.09 -6.31 -14.77
C THR A 170 -0.12 -7.14 -13.49
N VAL A 171 -0.16 -6.48 -12.33
CA VAL A 171 -0.28 -7.15 -11.03
C VAL A 171 -1.60 -6.77 -10.38
N LEU A 172 -2.39 -7.78 -10.01
CA LEU A 172 -3.56 -7.56 -9.16
C LEU A 172 -3.10 -7.28 -7.72
N VAL A 173 -3.55 -6.16 -7.16
CA VAL A 173 -3.35 -5.79 -5.75
C VAL A 173 -4.69 -5.92 -5.02
N PRO A 174 -4.93 -7.03 -4.30
CA PRO A 174 -6.19 -7.24 -3.56
C PRO A 174 -6.37 -6.24 -2.43
N VAL A 175 -7.62 -5.99 -2.04
CA VAL A 175 -7.96 -5.18 -0.85
C VAL A 175 -7.35 -5.83 0.38
N GLY A 176 -6.73 -5.03 1.24
CA GLY A 176 -6.07 -5.50 2.45
C GLY A 176 -4.76 -6.24 2.19
N SER A 177 -4.21 -6.19 0.98
CA SER A 177 -2.96 -6.88 0.64
C SER A 177 -1.89 -5.92 0.11
N THR A 178 -0.65 -6.41 0.14
CA THR A 178 0.49 -5.76 -0.51
C THR A 178 1.06 -6.61 -1.65
N ARG A 179 1.71 -5.95 -2.60
CA ARG A 179 2.46 -6.57 -3.69
C ARG A 179 3.73 -5.77 -3.94
N ASP A 180 4.88 -6.43 -3.93
CA ASP A 180 6.13 -5.81 -4.37
C ASP A 180 6.50 -6.38 -5.73
N VAL A 181 6.82 -5.49 -6.66
CA VAL A 181 7.31 -5.85 -7.99
C VAL A 181 8.70 -5.28 -8.23
N GLU A 182 9.52 -6.00 -8.98
CA GLU A 182 10.85 -5.56 -9.37
C GLU A 182 11.10 -5.67 -10.88
N LEU A 183 11.82 -4.70 -11.41
CA LEU A 183 12.27 -4.68 -12.80
C LEU A 183 13.64 -4.02 -12.92
N ILE A 184 14.26 -4.19 -14.09
CA ILE A 184 15.38 -3.37 -14.53
C ILE A 184 14.85 -2.41 -15.59
N ALA A 185 15.10 -1.11 -15.43
CA ALA A 185 14.69 -0.09 -16.40
C ALA A 185 15.60 -0.12 -17.63
N VAL A 186 15.29 -0.99 -18.60
CA VAL A 186 16.12 -1.19 -19.80
C VAL A 186 15.67 -0.38 -21.01
N ARG A 187 14.45 0.17 -20.99
CA ARG A 187 13.91 0.95 -22.12
C ARG A 187 13.74 2.43 -21.74
N PRO A 188 14.53 3.35 -22.33
CA PRO A 188 14.37 4.78 -22.08
C PRO A 188 13.02 5.28 -22.62
N GLY A 189 12.47 6.32 -21.98
CA GLY A 189 11.18 6.94 -22.33
C GLY A 189 10.24 7.06 -21.14
N ASP A 190 9.16 7.81 -21.34
CA ASP A 190 8.09 7.95 -20.35
C ASP A 190 7.06 6.84 -20.55
N TRP A 191 6.92 5.98 -19.54
CA TRP A 191 6.04 4.81 -19.59
C TRP A 191 4.92 4.95 -18.56
N PRO A 192 3.64 4.89 -18.96
CA PRO A 192 2.53 4.92 -18.03
C PRO A 192 2.54 3.74 -17.04
N LEU A 193 2.26 4.04 -15.78
CA LEU A 193 1.88 3.09 -14.74
C LEU A 193 0.47 3.48 -14.30
N HIS A 194 -0.51 2.60 -14.47
CA HIS A 194 -1.90 2.92 -14.14
C HIS A 194 -2.69 1.71 -13.66
N CYS A 195 -3.80 1.96 -12.97
CA CYS A 195 -4.81 0.94 -12.72
C CYS A 195 -5.54 0.62 -14.02
N HIS A 196 -5.88 -0.65 -14.21
CA HIS A 196 -6.56 -1.18 -15.39
C HIS A 196 -8.02 -1.58 -15.10
N LEU A 197 -8.59 -1.08 -13.99
CA LEU A 197 -10.04 -0.94 -13.84
C LEU A 197 -10.51 0.09 -14.89
N LEU A 198 -11.38 -0.33 -15.79
CA LEU A 198 -11.94 0.47 -16.88
C LEU A 198 -13.38 0.88 -16.58
#